data_AF-A0A7S4NMS3-F1
#
_entry.id   AF-A0A7S4NMS3-F1
#
_cell.length_a   1.000
_cell.length_b   1.000
_cell.length_c   1.000
_cell.angle_alpha   90.00
_cell.angle_beta   90.00
_cell.angle_gamma   90.00
#
_symmetry.space_group_name_H-M   'P 1'
#
loop_
_entity.id
_entity.type
_entity.pdbx_description
1 polymer ?
#
loop_
_entity_poly.entity_id
_entity_poly.type
_entity_poly.pdbx_seq_one_letter_code
_entity_poly.pdbx_strand_id
1 'polypeptide(L)'
;RNFFQHISEHTSRMSDEDVIVFLDGDDWLAHQNVLLHLAEDYYRNTSCWMTYGSLVYFPHGIASISPPFPPSVVQSSSYRKFEWISTHLRTVKFKVWRNLREEDFRGPEGRFLDMTV
;
A
#
# COMPACT_ATOMS: atom_id res chain seq x y z
N ARG A 1 -6.18 -1.65 22.42
CA ARG A 1 -6.75 -1.25 21.11
C ARG A 1 -5.90 -1.90 20.04
N ASN A 2 -6.51 -2.48 19.01
CA ASN A 2 -5.76 -3.02 17.88
C ASN A 2 -5.54 -1.93 16.80
N PHE A 3 -4.69 -2.22 15.82
CA PHE A 3 -4.35 -1.31 14.71
C PHE A 3 -5.59 -0.78 13.97
N PHE A 4 -6.58 -1.64 13.70
CA PHE A 4 -7.82 -1.27 13.02
C PHE A 4 -8.67 -0.25 13.79
N GLN A 5 -8.80 -0.43 15.10
CA GLN A 5 -9.51 0.52 15.95
C GLN A 5 -8.83 1.89 15.93
N HIS A 6 -7.50 1.92 15.96
CA HIS A 6 -6.76 3.18 15.95
C HIS A 6 -6.92 3.92 14.61
N ILE A 7 -6.80 3.22 13.48
CA ILE A 7 -7.00 3.82 12.17
C ILE A 7 -8.44 4.33 12.03
N SER A 8 -9.46 3.51 12.32
CA SER A 8 -10.87 3.90 12.17
C SER A 8 -11.26 5.14 12.99
N GLU A 9 -10.70 5.33 14.19
CA GLU A 9 -10.92 6.54 14.98
C GLU A 9 -10.37 7.79 14.28
N HIS A 10 -9.16 7.69 13.72
CA HIS A 10 -8.44 8.80 13.10
C HIS A 10 -8.84 9.08 11.65
N THR A 11 -9.55 8.15 10.99
CA THR A 11 -10.03 8.30 9.61
C THR A 11 -11.51 8.71 9.51
N SER A 12 -12.19 8.94 10.64
CA SER A 12 -13.62 9.30 10.70
C SER A 12 -14.03 10.54 9.89
N ARG A 13 -13.06 11.41 9.55
CA ARG A 13 -13.27 12.64 8.78
C ARG A 13 -12.75 12.56 7.34
N MET A 14 -12.19 11.42 6.94
CA MET A 14 -11.62 11.25 5.61
C MET A 14 -12.71 11.12 4.54
N SER A 15 -12.44 11.70 3.37
CA SER A 15 -13.24 11.51 2.17
C SER A 15 -12.86 10.22 1.44
N ASP A 16 -13.76 9.68 0.61
CA ASP A 16 -13.50 8.46 -0.17
C ASP A 16 -12.29 8.58 -1.11
N GLU A 17 -11.93 9.80 -1.52
CA GLU A 17 -10.80 10.09 -2.41
C GLU A 17 -9.51 10.45 -1.65
N ASP A 18 -9.55 10.57 -0.32
CA ASP A 18 -8.34 10.78 0.47
C ASP A 18 -7.42 9.57 0.36
N VAL A 19 -6.11 9.82 0.35
CA VAL A 19 -5.09 8.78 0.17
C VAL A 19 -4.41 8.48 1.50
N ILE A 20 -4.43 7.21 1.90
CA ILE A 20 -3.62 6.69 3.00
C ILE A 20 -2.26 6.29 2.43
N VAL A 21 -1.19 6.72 3.10
CA VAL A 21 0.20 6.38 2.78
C VAL A 21 0.74 5.47 3.88
N PHE A 22 1.27 4.31 3.49
CA PHE A 22 1.95 3.40 4.42
C PHE A 22 3.44 3.68 4.37
N LEU A 23 3.96 4.33 5.41
CA LEU A 23 5.38 4.58 5.60
C LEU A 23 5.83 3.88 6.88
N ASP A 24 6.83 3.02 6.77
CA ASP A 24 7.35 2.27 7.91
C ASP A 24 8.25 3.18 8.77
N GLY A 25 8.28 2.93 10.08
CA GLY A 25 8.93 3.84 11.04
C GLY A 25 10.46 3.87 10.96
N ASP A 26 11.05 2.91 10.28
CA ASP A 26 12.49 2.79 9.98
C ASP A 26 12.86 3.27 8.57
N ASP A 27 11.88 3.73 7.79
CA ASP A 27 12.05 4.26 6.43
C ASP A 27 11.78 5.78 6.35
N TRP A 28 12.09 6.39 5.20
CA TRP A 28 11.78 7.79 4.90
C TRP A 28 11.46 8.02 3.42
N LEU A 29 10.78 9.14 3.14
CA LEU A 29 10.51 9.56 1.76
C LEU A 29 11.78 10.05 1.08
N ALA A 30 11.96 9.70 -0.20
CA ALA A 30 13.15 10.04 -0.97
C ALA A 30 13.44 11.56 -1.02
N HIS A 31 12.40 12.39 -0.98
CA HIS A 31 12.51 13.85 -0.91
C HIS A 31 11.17 14.50 -0.50
N GLN A 32 11.20 15.79 -0.20
CA GLN A 32 10.04 16.58 0.23
C GLN A 32 8.84 16.56 -0.75
N ASN A 33 9.08 16.38 -2.06
CA ASN A 33 8.02 16.41 -3.07
C ASN A 33 7.29 15.07 -3.28
N VAL A 34 7.64 13.97 -2.60
CA VAL A 34 7.08 12.64 -2.90
C VAL A 34 5.54 12.62 -2.84
N LEU A 35 4.95 13.27 -1.83
CA LEU A 35 3.49 13.31 -1.68
C LEU A 35 2.81 14.14 -2.78
N LEU A 36 3.47 15.20 -3.26
CA LEU A 36 2.98 15.99 -4.38
C LEU A 36 2.99 15.16 -5.66
N HIS A 37 4.08 14.43 -5.94
CA HIS A 37 4.14 13.54 -7.10
C HIS A 37 3.07 12.44 -7.04
N LEU A 38 2.82 11.85 -5.87
CA LEU A 38 1.73 10.89 -5.70
C LEU A 38 0.37 11.51 -6.07
N ALA A 39 0.07 12.70 -5.56
CA ALA A 39 -1.20 13.37 -5.83
C ALA A 39 -1.36 13.78 -7.30
N GLU A 40 -0.34 14.43 -7.87
CA GLU A 40 -0.40 15.05 -9.19
C GLU A 40 -0.17 14.04 -10.31
N ASP A 41 0.89 13.24 -10.21
CA ASP A 41 1.36 12.43 -11.33
C ASP A 41 0.64 11.08 -11.41
N TYR A 42 0.18 10.57 -10.26
CA TYR A 42 -0.50 9.27 -10.18
C TYR A 42 -2.00 9.42 -9.92
N TYR A 43 -2.42 10.01 -8.81
CA TYR A 43 -3.84 9.98 -8.44
C TYR A 43 -4.73 10.93 -9.25
N ARG A 44 -4.21 12.08 -9.70
CA ARG A 44 -4.96 13.00 -10.55
C ARG A 44 -5.00 12.52 -12.00
N ASN A 45 -3.88 12.00 -12.50
CA ASN A 45 -3.75 11.57 -13.90
C ASN A 45 -4.26 10.15 -14.15
N THR A 46 -4.52 9.37 -13.10
CA THR A 46 -5.04 8.01 -13.22
C THR A 46 -6.30 7.83 -12.38
N SER A 47 -7.14 6.87 -12.76
CA SER A 47 -8.27 6.45 -11.92
C SER A 47 -7.89 5.34 -10.94
N CYS A 48 -6.61 5.23 -10.54
CA CYS A 48 -6.15 4.17 -9.67
C CYS A 48 -6.78 4.26 -8.27
N TRP A 49 -6.87 3.11 -7.60
CA TRP A 49 -7.34 3.04 -6.22
C TRP A 49 -6.19 2.85 -5.23
N MET A 50 -5.07 2.30 -5.68
CA MET A 50 -3.88 2.05 -4.88
C MET A 50 -2.63 2.10 -5.76
N THR A 51 -1.47 2.32 -5.14
CA THR A 51 -0.17 2.21 -5.77
C THR A 51 0.78 1.39 -4.89
N TYR A 52 1.81 0.87 -5.52
CA TYR A 52 3.02 0.35 -4.88
C TYR A 52 4.22 0.89 -5.68
N GLY A 53 5.38 0.94 -5.05
CA GLY A 53 6.51 1.68 -5.56
C GLY A 53 7.80 0.88 -5.57
N SER A 54 8.81 1.52 -6.17
CA SER A 54 10.21 1.12 -6.09
C SER A 54 10.87 1.83 -4.90
N LEU A 55 11.89 1.22 -4.32
CA LEU A 55 12.62 1.76 -3.17
C LEU A 55 14.14 1.70 -3.37
N VAL A 56 14.89 2.35 -2.48
CA VAL A 56 16.35 2.26 -2.43
C VAL A 56 16.75 1.76 -1.05
N TYR A 57 17.49 0.66 -0.99
CA TYR A 57 17.94 0.07 0.26
C TYR A 57 19.04 0.91 0.90
N PHE A 58 18.81 1.34 2.14
CA PHE A 58 19.84 1.90 3.01
C PHE A 58 20.62 0.78 3.72
N PRO A 59 21.93 0.93 3.98
CA PRO A 59 22.82 2.03 3.59
C PRO A 59 23.45 1.88 2.19
N HIS A 60 23.15 0.81 1.47
CA HIS A 60 23.91 0.40 0.30
C HIS A 60 23.57 1.18 -0.98
N GLY A 61 22.43 1.88 -1.03
CA GLY A 61 22.01 2.66 -2.20
C GLY A 61 21.49 1.80 -3.36
N ILE A 62 21.16 0.53 -3.11
CA ILE A 62 20.69 -0.40 -4.16
C ILE A 62 19.21 -0.15 -4.42
N ALA A 63 18.85 0.17 -5.67
CA ALA A 63 17.45 0.35 -6.06
C ALA A 63 16.76 -1.01 -6.27
N SER A 64 15.58 -1.17 -5.69
CA SER A 64 14.61 -2.22 -6.02
C SER A 64 13.55 -1.64 -6.93
N ILE A 65 13.40 -2.18 -8.14
CA ILE A 65 12.42 -1.73 -9.11
C ILE A 65 11.19 -2.61 -9.00
N SER A 66 10.03 -2.00 -8.79
CA SER A 66 8.73 -2.65 -8.77
C SER A 66 8.03 -2.51 -10.11
N PRO A 67 8.07 -3.53 -10.99
CA PRO A 67 7.38 -3.49 -12.27
C PRO A 67 5.85 -3.63 -12.09
N PRO A 68 5.04 -3.32 -13.11
CA PRO A 68 3.63 -3.68 -13.11
C PRO A 68 3.45 -5.20 -13.11
N PHE A 69 2.39 -5.68 -12.45
CA PHE A 69 1.99 -7.08 -12.55
C PHE A 69 1.72 -7.48 -14.01
N PRO A 70 2.10 -8.71 -14.42
CA PRO A 70 1.74 -9.23 -15.74
C PRO A 70 0.22 -9.23 -15.96
N PRO A 71 -0.27 -9.00 -17.20
CA PRO A 71 -1.71 -9.01 -17.49
C PRO A 71 -2.41 -10.30 -17.07
N SER A 72 -1.74 -11.45 -17.15
CA SER A 72 -2.27 -12.76 -16.72
C SER A 72 -2.56 -12.80 -15.21
N VAL A 73 -1.70 -12.20 -14.38
CA VAL A 73 -1.88 -12.11 -12.92
C VAL A 73 -3.08 -11.22 -12.59
N VAL A 74 -3.19 -10.08 -13.29
CA VAL A 74 -4.30 -9.14 -13.13
C VAL A 74 -5.63 -9.78 -13.51
N GLN A 75 -5.72 -10.38 -14.70
CA GLN A 75 -6.95 -11.00 -15.21
C GLN A 75 -7.43 -12.15 -14.34
N SER A 76 -6.51 -12.93 -13.76
CA SER A 76 -6.84 -14.06 -12.89
C SER A 76 -6.95 -13.69 -11.41
N SER A 77 -6.71 -12.43 -11.04
CA SER A 77 -6.63 -11.97 -9.64
C SER A 77 -5.67 -12.82 -8.78
N SER A 78 -4.62 -13.36 -9.38
CA SER A 78 -3.70 -14.33 -8.73
C SER A 78 -2.53 -13.67 -8.00
N TYR A 79 -2.66 -12.40 -7.60
CA TYR A 79 -1.61 -11.58 -6.99
C TYR A 79 -0.86 -12.29 -5.84
N ARG A 80 -1.59 -13.01 -4.98
CA ARG A 80 -1.01 -13.74 -3.82
C ARG A 80 -0.21 -14.99 -4.19
N LYS A 81 -0.30 -15.46 -5.44
CA LYS A 81 0.44 -16.60 -5.97
C LYS A 81 1.61 -16.19 -6.86
N PHE A 82 1.75 -14.88 -7.13
CA PHE A 82 2.85 -14.32 -7.89
C PHE A 82 3.99 -13.92 -6.94
N GLU A 83 5.20 -13.76 -7.48
CA GLU A 83 6.32 -13.22 -6.69
C GLU A 83 5.98 -11.83 -6.15
N TRP A 84 6.52 -11.51 -4.99
CA TRP A 84 6.24 -10.23 -4.36
C TRP A 84 7.06 -9.12 -5.01
N ILE A 85 6.35 -8.25 -5.74
CA ILE A 85 6.93 -7.08 -6.41
C ILE A 85 6.39 -5.75 -5.90
N SER A 86 5.44 -5.77 -4.96
CA SER A 86 4.72 -4.59 -4.48
C SER A 86 5.38 -3.97 -3.24
N THR A 87 6.56 -3.40 -3.45
CA THR A 87 7.37 -2.80 -2.38
C THR A 87 6.90 -1.38 -2.02
N HIS A 88 7.60 -0.72 -1.08
CA HIS A 88 7.37 0.68 -0.72
C HIS A 88 7.64 1.62 -1.90
N LEU A 89 6.95 2.75 -2.03
CA LEU A 89 5.90 3.28 -1.16
C LEU A 89 4.52 2.73 -1.56
N ARG A 90 3.71 2.31 -0.57
CA ARG A 90 2.35 1.79 -0.80
C ARG A 90 1.32 2.83 -0.41
N THR A 91 0.32 3.05 -1.26
CA THR A 91 -0.78 3.98 -0.97
C THR A 91 -2.13 3.41 -1.39
N VAL A 92 -3.20 3.84 -0.74
CA VAL A 92 -4.56 3.38 -1.03
C VAL A 92 -5.58 4.48 -0.79
N LYS A 93 -6.59 4.60 -1.66
CA LYS A 93 -7.73 5.49 -1.43
C LYS A 93 -8.55 4.99 -0.24
N PHE A 94 -9.04 5.92 0.56
CA PHE A 94 -9.81 5.60 1.76
C PHE A 94 -11.06 4.78 1.45
N LYS A 95 -11.70 5.01 0.30
CA LYS A 95 -12.84 4.18 -0.14
C LYS A 95 -12.53 2.68 -0.22
N VAL A 96 -11.30 2.29 -0.54
CA VAL A 96 -10.91 0.87 -0.51
C VAL A 96 -10.69 0.44 0.94
N TRP A 97 -9.92 1.23 1.70
CA TRP A 97 -9.58 0.93 3.08
C TRP A 97 -10.81 0.72 3.97
N ARG A 98 -11.80 1.61 3.91
CA ARG A 98 -13.01 1.55 4.72
C ARG A 98 -13.89 0.33 4.46
N ASN A 99 -13.67 -0.37 3.35
CA ASN A 99 -14.37 -1.59 2.99
C ASN A 99 -13.61 -2.86 3.42
N LEU A 100 -12.38 -2.72 3.95
CA LEU A 100 -11.64 -3.82 4.55
C LEU A 100 -12.15 -4.08 5.96
N ARG A 101 -12.24 -5.35 6.33
CA ARG A 101 -12.68 -5.81 7.64
C ARG A 101 -11.54 -6.52 8.33
N GLU A 102 -11.57 -6.59 9.65
CA GLU A 102 -10.48 -7.20 10.44
C GLU A 102 -10.23 -8.66 10.03
N GLU A 103 -11.29 -9.40 9.67
CA GLU A 103 -11.20 -10.77 9.15
C GLU A 103 -10.42 -10.91 7.84
N ASP A 104 -10.37 -9.86 7.00
CA ASP A 104 -9.64 -9.90 5.73
C ASP A 104 -8.12 -9.95 5.94
N PHE A 105 -7.67 -9.69 7.18
CA PHE A 105 -6.28 -9.76 7.62
C PHE A 105 -5.96 -11.02 8.43
N ARG A 106 -6.90 -11.97 8.53
CA ARG A 106 -6.72 -13.22 9.26
C ARG A 106 -6.54 -14.40 8.30
N GLY A 107 -5.62 -15.30 8.62
CA GLY A 107 -5.40 -16.56 7.92
C GLY A 107 -6.41 -17.66 8.32
N PRO A 108 -6.25 -18.89 7.79
CA PRO A 108 -7.19 -19.99 8.00
C PRO A 108 -7.47 -20.35 9.47
N GLU A 109 -6.51 -20.11 10.37
CA GLU A 109 -6.65 -20.37 11.81
C GLU A 109 -7.19 -19.17 12.61
N GLY A 110 -7.65 -18.11 11.93
CA GLY A 110 -8.13 -16.89 12.57
C GLY A 110 -7.03 -16.01 13.19
N ARG A 111 -5.76 -16.39 13.02
CA ARG A 111 -4.60 -15.56 13.39
C ARG A 111 -4.39 -14.48 12.34
N PHE A 112 -3.86 -13.33 12.73
CA PHE A 112 -3.42 -12.33 11.76
C PHE A 112 -2.41 -12.94 10.78
N LEU A 113 -2.47 -12.52 9.52
CA LEU A 113 -1.46 -12.87 8.52
C LEU A 113 -0.10 -12.41 9.04
N ASP A 114 0.84 -13.35 9.16
CA ASP A 114 2.21 -12.99 9.49
C ASP A 114 2.77 -12.10 8.37
N MET A 115 3.38 -10.99 8.77
CA MET A 115 4.27 -10.26 7.89
C MET A 115 5.57 -11.07 7.85
N THR A 116 5.58 -12.16 7.08
CA THR A 116 6.83 -12.88 6.80
C THR A 116 7.75 -11.94 6.05
N VAL A 117 8.87 -11.62 6.69
CA VAL A 117 10.01 -10.89 6.14
C VAL A 117 10.69 -11.71 5.07
#